data_AF-A0A0F9PQ65-F1
#
_entry.id   AF-A0A0F9PQ65-F1
#
_cell.length_a   1.000
_cell.length_b   1.000
_cell.length_c   1.000
_cell.angle_alpha   90.00
_cell.angle_beta   90.00
_cell.angle_gamma   90.00
#
_symmetry.space_group_name_H-M   'P 1'
#
loop_
_entity.id
_entity.type
_entity.pdbx_description
1 polymer ?
#
loop_
_entity_poly.entity_id
_entity_poly.type
_entity_poly.pdbx_seq_one_letter_code
_entity_poly.pdbx_strand_id
1 'polypeptide(L)'
;MPVYDYKCRCGVTKHDEFVTHWESEVKCDECGELMERQFPLGFVIDMLPKDGLFLKHVCPEGKTFHSKSELKRYAREHDLELGALL
;
A
#
# COMPACT_ATOMS: atom_id res chain seq x y z
N MET A 1 -4.53 2.39 15.59
CA MET A 1 -5.03 3.45 14.68
C MET A 1 -4.00 3.62 13.59
N PRO A 2 -4.31 3.17 12.36
CA PRO A 2 -3.44 3.42 11.23
C PRO A 2 -3.39 4.91 10.88
N VAL A 3 -2.24 5.34 10.36
CA VAL A 3 -1.93 6.72 10.00
C VAL A 3 -1.53 6.74 8.54
N TYR A 4 -2.12 7.65 7.75
CA TYR A 4 -1.86 7.74 6.32
C TYR A 4 -1.83 9.18 5.82
N ASP A 5 -1.11 9.37 4.72
CA ASP A 5 -1.22 10.58 3.91
C ASP A 5 -2.38 10.44 2.93
N TYR A 6 -3.06 11.54 2.63
CA TYR A 6 -4.17 11.61 1.68
C TYR A 6 -3.97 12.79 0.74
N LYS A 7 -4.26 12.60 -0.54
CA LYS A 7 -4.19 13.65 -1.54
C LYS A 7 -5.54 13.79 -2.22
N CYS A 8 -6.04 15.02 -2.27
CA CYS A 8 -7.23 15.35 -3.03
C CYS A 8 -6.85 15.82 -4.44
N ARG A 9 -7.76 15.63 -5.40
CA ARG A 9 -7.62 16.12 -6.78
C ARG A 9 -7.61 17.64 -6.89
N CYS A 10 -8.14 18.36 -5.89
CA CYS A 10 -8.06 19.81 -5.81
C CYS A 10 -6.66 20.33 -5.42
N GLY A 11 -5.71 19.44 -5.10
CA GLY A 11 -4.33 19.78 -4.73
C GLY A 11 -4.06 19.80 -3.22
N VAL A 12 -5.09 19.72 -2.38
CA VAL A 12 -4.94 19.64 -0.92
C VAL A 12 -4.39 18.27 -0.52
N THR A 13 -3.40 18.26 0.37
CA THR A 13 -2.83 17.04 0.95
C THR A 13 -2.99 17.08 2.47
N LYS A 14 -3.49 15.99 3.06
CA LYS A 14 -3.52 15.77 4.51
C LYS A 14 -2.39 14.78 4.84
N HIS A 15 -1.54 15.16 5.78
CA HIS A 15 -0.44 14.32 6.25
C HIS A 15 -0.78 13.73 7.60
N ASP A 16 -0.32 12.51 7.84
CA ASP A 16 -0.46 11.82 9.14
C ASP A 16 -1.90 11.75 9.68
N GLU A 17 -2.88 11.52 8.79
CA GLU A 17 -4.28 11.45 9.18
C GLU A 17 -4.56 10.15 9.95
N PHE A 18 -5.06 10.29 11.18
CA PHE A 18 -5.43 9.18 12.03
C PHE A 18 -6.80 8.63 11.63
N VAL A 19 -6.84 7.35 11.22
CA VAL A 19 -8.10 6.67 10.94
C VAL A 19 -8.36 5.54 11.93
N THR A 20 -9.63 5.24 12.15
CA THR A 20 -10.06 4.18 13.07
C THR A 20 -9.91 2.80 12.42
N HIS A 21 -10.17 2.71 11.11
CA HIS A 21 -10.14 1.46 10.34
C HIS A 21 -9.48 1.70 8.96
N TRP A 22 -9.01 0.62 8.32
CA TRP A 22 -8.38 0.73 7.00
C TRP A 22 -9.39 1.10 5.89
N GLU A 23 -10.68 0.81 6.07
CA GLU A 23 -11.76 1.15 5.12
C GLU A 23 -12.27 2.58 5.31
N SER A 24 -11.74 3.31 6.31
CA SER A 24 -12.19 4.66 6.60
C SER A 24 -11.88 5.61 5.45
N GLU A 25 -12.93 6.26 4.97
CA GLU A 25 -12.89 7.29 3.95
C GLU A 25 -12.56 8.65 4.57
N VAL A 26 -11.68 9.41 3.91
CA VAL A 26 -11.31 10.77 4.33
C VAL A 26 -11.78 11.74 3.26
N LYS A 27 -12.50 12.78 3.67
CA LYS A 27 -12.98 13.84 2.77
C LYS A 27 -12.07 15.07 2.86
N CYS A 28 -11.98 15.76 1.73
CA CYS A 28 -11.31 17.04 1.66
C CYS A 28 -12.19 18.13 2.27
N ASP A 29 -11.63 18.98 3.13
CA ASP A 29 -12.39 20.02 3.81
C ASP A 29 -12.77 21.17 2.86
N GLU A 30 -12.01 21.35 1.77
CA GLU A 30 -12.21 22.44 0.80
C GLU A 30 -13.25 22.10 -0.28
N CYS A 31 -13.21 20.89 -0.83
CA CYS A 31 -14.09 20.50 -1.95
C CYS A 31 -15.12 19.42 -1.59
N GLY A 32 -15.04 18.83 -0.39
CA GLY A 32 -15.96 17.79 0.08
C GLY A 32 -15.78 16.42 -0.57
N GLU A 33 -14.93 16.32 -1.59
CA GLU A 33 -14.65 15.08 -2.32
C GLU A 33 -13.81 14.10 -1.49
N LEU A 34 -13.93 12.81 -1.82
CA LEU A 34 -13.12 11.75 -1.25
C LEU A 34 -11.64 11.94 -1.62
N MET A 35 -10.77 11.84 -0.62
CA MET A 35 -9.33 11.94 -0.81
C MET A 35 -8.73 10.58 -1.10
N GLU A 36 -7.76 10.54 -2.01
CA GLU A 36 -7.04 9.33 -2.38
C GLU A 36 -5.93 9.10 -1.35
N ARG A 37 -5.98 7.95 -0.67
CA ARG A 37 -4.92 7.53 0.26
C ARG A 37 -3.60 7.40 -0.49
N GLN A 38 -2.61 8.18 -0.06
CA GLN A 38 -1.25 8.08 -0.54
C GLN A 38 -0.58 6.94 0.21
N PHE A 39 -0.48 5.80 -0.47
CA PHE A 39 0.43 4.75 -0.03
C PHE A 39 1.86 5.23 -0.30
N PRO A 40 2.78 5.18 0.70
CA PRO A 40 4.20 5.43 0.48
C PRO A 40 4.81 4.24 -0.28
N LEU A 41 4.36 4.01 -1.52
CA LEU A 41 4.87 2.98 -2.43
C LEU A 41 6.35 3.21 -2.80
N GLY A 42 6.89 4.39 -2.48
CA GLY A 42 8.28 4.75 -2.75
C GLY A 42 9.27 4.21 -1.73
N PHE A 43 8.93 4.14 -0.44
CA PHE A 43 9.92 3.89 0.62
C PHE A 43 9.86 2.50 1.26
N VAL A 44 8.70 1.86 1.30
CA VAL A 44 8.56 0.56 1.99
C VAL A 44 9.07 -0.60 1.13
N ILE A 45 9.09 -0.46 -0.20
CA ILE A 45 9.42 -1.55 -1.13
C ILE A 45 10.91 -1.56 -1.53
N ASP A 46 11.64 -0.47 -1.29
CA ASP A 46 13.11 -0.44 -1.47
C ASP A 46 13.87 -0.95 -0.24
N MET A 47 13.15 -1.26 0.86
CA MET A 47 13.70 -1.90 2.06
C MET A 47 13.11 -3.31 2.26
N LEU A 48 13.23 -4.19 1.26
CA LEU A 48 13.10 -5.61 1.55
C LEU A 48 14.18 -5.99 2.59
N PRO A 49 13.82 -6.71 3.68
CA PRO A 49 14.81 -7.25 4.60
C PRO A 49 15.87 -8.05 3.81
N LYS A 50 17.12 -8.08 4.30
CA LYS A 50 18.17 -8.92 3.67
C LYS A 50 17.74 -10.38 3.53
N ASP A 51 16.92 -10.85 4.47
CA ASP A 51 16.39 -12.21 4.52
C ASP A 51 15.14 -12.42 3.64
N GLY A 52 14.67 -11.36 2.96
CA GLY A 52 13.50 -11.37 2.09
C GLY A 52 12.18 -11.09 2.80
N LEU A 53 11.11 -10.92 2.02
CA LEU A 53 9.74 -10.73 2.48
C LEU A 53 8.96 -12.04 2.25
N PHE A 54 8.56 -12.70 3.33
CA PHE A 54 7.73 -13.90 3.25
C PHE A 54 6.24 -13.55 3.26
N LEU A 55 5.53 -13.95 2.21
CA LEU A 55 4.10 -13.74 2.07
C LEU A 55 3.39 -15.10 2.11
N LYS A 56 2.59 -15.35 3.15
CA LYS A 56 1.84 -16.62 3.34
C LYS A 56 0.58 -16.71 2.48
N HIS A 57 -0.01 -15.58 2.11
CA HIS A 57 -1.31 -15.52 1.44
C HIS A 57 -1.21 -15.33 -0.07
N VAL A 58 0.00 -15.31 -0.63
CA VAL A 58 0.22 -15.18 -2.09
C VAL A 58 0.43 -16.53 -2.79
N CYS A 59 0.64 -17.61 -2.03
CA CYS A 59 0.87 -18.96 -2.53
C CYS A 59 0.38 -19.96 -1.46
N PRO A 60 -0.16 -21.15 -1.81
CA PRO A 60 -0.57 -22.17 -0.83
C PRO A 60 0.50 -22.54 0.21
N GLU A 61 1.78 -22.49 -0.18
CA GLU A 61 2.92 -22.81 0.69
C GLU A 61 3.57 -21.54 1.30
N GLY A 62 3.10 -20.35 0.89
CA GLY A 62 3.80 -19.10 1.09
C GLY A 62 5.06 -18.98 0.24
N LYS A 63 5.52 -17.76 0.00
CA LYS A 63 6.75 -17.53 -0.79
C LYS A 63 7.55 -16.36 -0.25
N THR A 64 8.86 -16.53 -0.19
CA THR A 64 9.82 -15.46 0.14
C THR A 64 10.26 -14.77 -1.13
N PHE A 65 10.24 -13.44 -1.14
CA PHE A 65 10.76 -12.62 -2.23
C PHE A 65 11.95 -11.82 -1.73
N HIS A 66 13.03 -11.82 -2.49
CA HIS A 66 14.24 -11.07 -2.14
C HIS A 66 14.35 -9.76 -2.92
N SER A 67 13.49 -9.54 -3.92
CA SER A 67 13.45 -8.30 -4.67
C SER A 67 12.05 -7.93 -5.17
N LYS A 68 11.84 -6.64 -5.41
CA LYS A 68 10.63 -6.09 -6.03
C LYS A 68 10.35 -6.68 -7.41
N SER A 69 11.41 -6.87 -8.21
CA SER A 69 11.31 -7.45 -9.56
C SER A 69 10.80 -8.88 -9.52
N GLU A 70 11.24 -9.66 -8.52
CA GLU A 70 10.79 -11.03 -8.30
C GLU A 70 9.31 -11.08 -7.90
N LEU A 71 8.88 -10.24 -6.96
CA LEU A 71 7.48 -10.15 -6.53
C LEU A 71 6.56 -9.72 -7.68
N LYS A 72 6.95 -8.70 -8.45
CA LYS A 72 6.17 -8.23 -9.61
C LYS A 72 6.07 -9.27 -10.71
N ARG A 73 7.15 -9.99 -11.00
CA ARG A 73 7.15 -11.06 -11.99
C ARG A 73 6.20 -12.16 -11.57
N TYR A 74 6.31 -12.60 -10.31
CA TYR A 74 5.44 -13.63 -9.76
C TYR A 74 3.97 -13.23 -9.79
N ALA A 75 3.65 -11.99 -9.43
CA ALA A 75 2.29 -11.48 -9.48
C ALA A 75 1.70 -11.51 -10.90
N ARG A 76 2.50 -11.16 -11.93
CA ARG A 76 2.06 -11.25 -13.34
C ARG A 76 1.87 -12.69 -13.81
N GLU A 77 2.76 -13.59 -13.41
CA GLU A 77 2.71 -15.01 -13.79
C GLU A 77 1.51 -15.74 -13.18
N HIS A 78 1.08 -15.30 -12.00
CA HIS A 78 0.00 -15.92 -11.23
C HIS A 78 -1.30 -15.08 -11.19
N ASP A 79 -1.39 -14.05 -12.03
CA ASP A 79 -2.54 -13.12 -12.12
C ASP A 79 -3.00 -12.58 -10.75
N LEU A 80 -2.01 -12.23 -9.92
CA LEU A 80 -2.24 -11.70 -8.57
C LEU A 80 -2.32 -10.17 -8.62
N GLU A 81 -3.41 -9.62 -8.10
CA GLU A 81 -3.47 -8.21 -7.78
C GLU A 81 -2.66 -7.95 -6.50
N LEU A 82 -1.52 -7.26 -6.65
CA LEU A 82 -0.76 -6.74 -5.52
C LEU A 82 -1.53 -5.54 -4.93
N GLY A 83 -2.61 -5.82 -4.20
CA GLY A 83 -3.22 -4.86 -3.28
C GLY A 83 -2.24 -4.53 -2.15
N ALA A 84 -2.42 -3.37 -1.52
CA ALA A 84 -1.63 -2.89 -0.38
C ALA A 84 -1.83 -3.75 0.89
N LEU A 85 -1.56 -5.05 0.80
CA LEU A 85 -1.40 -5.97 1.93
C LEU A 85 0.04 -5.88 2.44
N LEU A 86 0.44 -4.66 2.82
CA LEU A 86 1.50 -4.36 3.79
C LEU A 86 1.08 -3.09 4.54
#